data_AF-A0A7R9EG82-F1
#
_entry.id   AF-A0A7R9EG82-F1
#
_cell.length_a   1.000
_cell.length_b   1.000
_cell.length_c   1.000
_cell.angle_alpha   90.00
_cell.angle_beta   90.00
_cell.angle_gamma   90.00
#
_symmetry.space_group_name_H-M   'P 1'
#
loop_
_entity.id
_entity.type
_entity.pdbx_description
1 polymer ?
#
loop_
_entity_poly.entity_id
_entity_poly.type
_entity_poly.pdbx_seq_one_letter_code
_entity_poly.pdbx_strand_id
1 'polypeptide(L)'
;MLYASTKATLKQEFGSGQIKDELHGTSLDDVTLSGFRKHMRAAGAPAPLTLAEEELAELRRTEINTSVGIDTRQHTLSGVSFPLTDEAWQAIEELADKVIDYVQLRIDLEEERIHLSDKDKVSVNRLLEKVPSDCARYHLYNFKHTHEGDYLESVVFIYSMPGYSCSIKERMLYSSCKVPLTVTIETQIGVPLVKKLEIDSGEELTEAFLQDEIHPKKNLHRPKFAKPKGPPNRGAKRLTKNQNDTNLQ
;
A
#
# COMPACT_ATOMS: atom_id res chain seq x y z
N MET A 1 -4.50 26.81 50.06
CA MET A 1 -3.46 26.80 49.01
C MET A 1 -2.33 25.82 49.31
N LEU A 2 -1.61 25.95 50.45
CA LEU A 2 -0.41 25.15 50.77
C LEU A 2 -0.56 23.63 50.51
N TYR A 3 -1.58 22.97 51.07
CA TYR A 3 -1.79 21.53 50.89
C TYR A 3 -2.06 21.09 49.44
N ALA A 4 -2.73 21.92 48.64
CA ALA A 4 -2.94 21.62 47.22
C ALA A 4 -1.65 21.82 46.42
N SER A 5 -0.87 22.86 46.76
CA SER A 5 0.39 23.21 46.10
C SER A 5 1.52 22.22 46.37
N THR A 6 1.56 21.56 47.55
CA THR A 6 2.60 20.58 47.91
C THR A 6 2.23 19.13 47.64
N LYS A 7 0.97 18.86 47.25
CA LYS A 7 0.44 17.50 47.00
C LYS A 7 1.28 16.69 46.01
N ALA A 8 1.70 17.30 44.90
CA ALA A 8 2.47 16.62 43.86
C ALA A 8 3.86 16.19 44.35
N THR A 9 4.57 17.09 45.05
CA THR A 9 5.87 16.79 45.67
C THR A 9 5.76 15.65 46.67
N LEU A 10 4.73 15.65 47.53
CA LEU A 10 4.51 14.56 48.48
C LEU A 10 4.30 13.21 47.78
N LYS A 11 3.51 13.15 46.71
CA LYS A 11 3.29 11.91 45.94
C LYS A 11 4.59 11.40 45.29
N GLN A 12 5.42 12.31 44.81
CA GLN A 12 6.71 11.96 44.22
C GLN A 12 7.68 11.41 45.27
N GLU A 13 7.82 12.08 46.41
CA GLU A 13 8.67 11.64 47.53
C GLU A 13 8.20 10.30 48.13
N PHE A 14 6.88 10.06 48.16
CA PHE A 14 6.32 8.78 48.61
C PHE A 14 6.54 7.63 47.62
N GLY A 15 6.67 7.92 46.33
CA GLY A 15 6.76 6.94 45.25
C GLY A 15 5.42 6.74 44.54
N SER A 16 5.22 7.47 43.44
CA SER A 16 3.97 7.49 42.68
C SER A 16 3.49 6.11 42.20
N GLY A 17 4.40 5.17 41.94
CA GLY A 17 4.07 3.81 41.54
C GLY A 17 3.42 2.94 42.63
N GLN A 18 3.47 3.36 43.91
CA GLN A 18 2.82 2.67 45.03
C GLN A 18 1.40 3.19 45.31
N ILE A 19 1.01 4.32 44.70
CA ILE A 19 -0.30 4.94 44.88
C ILE A 19 -1.20 4.49 43.74
N LYS A 20 -2.17 3.63 44.04
CA LYS A 20 -3.12 3.11 43.04
C LYS A 20 -4.26 4.09 42.75
N ASP A 21 -4.85 4.64 43.79
CA ASP A 21 -6.06 5.47 43.72
C ASP A 21 -5.83 6.78 44.48
N GLU A 22 -6.33 7.89 43.92
CA GLU A 22 -6.17 9.23 44.47
C GLU A 22 -7.54 9.90 44.62
N LEU A 23 -7.98 10.07 45.87
CA LEU A 23 -9.27 10.66 46.19
C LEU A 23 -9.10 12.10 46.72
N HIS A 24 -9.94 13.02 46.23
CA HIS A 24 -10.09 14.36 46.80
C HIS A 24 -11.45 14.46 47.49
N GLY A 25 -11.45 14.60 48.82
CA GLY A 25 -12.66 14.78 49.61
C GLY A 25 -12.73 16.19 50.19
N THR A 26 -13.91 16.78 50.19
CA THR A 26 -14.20 18.09 50.81
C THR A 26 -15.13 17.96 52.01
N SER A 27 -15.82 16.83 52.14
CA SER A 27 -16.67 16.45 53.26
C SER A 27 -16.20 15.14 53.91
N LEU A 28 -16.66 14.85 55.13
CA LEU A 28 -16.33 13.60 55.82
C LEU A 28 -16.89 12.37 55.08
N ASP A 29 -18.05 12.50 54.46
CA ASP A 29 -18.71 11.42 53.73
C ASP A 29 -17.87 10.91 52.55
N ASP A 30 -17.09 11.80 51.92
CA ASP A 30 -16.21 11.49 50.79
C ASP A 30 -15.09 10.53 51.20
N VAL A 31 -14.52 10.71 52.40
CA VAL A 31 -13.34 9.96 52.89
C VAL A 31 -13.71 8.72 53.72
N THR A 32 -15.00 8.38 53.82
CA THR A 32 -15.43 7.11 54.42
C THR A 32 -15.18 5.92 53.48
N LEU A 33 -15.19 4.70 54.00
CA LEU A 33 -15.18 3.48 53.17
C LEU A 33 -16.34 3.47 52.15
N SER A 34 -17.50 4.02 52.53
CA SER A 34 -18.65 4.14 51.64
C SER A 34 -18.41 5.15 50.51
N GLY A 35 -17.76 6.28 50.82
CA GLY A 35 -17.32 7.30 49.87
C GLY A 35 -16.26 6.77 48.91
N PHE A 36 -15.25 6.07 49.40
CA PHE A 36 -14.23 5.43 48.55
C PHE A 36 -14.86 4.41 47.58
N ARG A 37 -15.81 3.57 48.04
CA ARG A 37 -16.55 2.66 47.16
C ARG A 37 -17.40 3.38 46.11
N LYS A 38 -17.95 4.56 46.44
CA LYS A 38 -18.64 5.41 45.45
C LYS A 38 -17.67 5.95 44.40
N HIS A 39 -16.49 6.42 44.82
CA HIS A 39 -15.43 6.88 43.91
C HIS A 39 -14.99 5.78 42.93
N MET A 40 -14.73 4.56 43.42
CA MET A 40 -14.37 3.43 42.55
C MET A 40 -15.46 3.09 41.54
N ARG A 41 -16.74 3.17 41.93
CA ARG A 41 -17.86 2.96 41.00
C ARG A 41 -17.97 4.07 39.96
N ALA A 42 -17.74 5.32 40.35
CA ALA A 42 -17.73 6.46 39.43
C ALA A 42 -16.56 6.38 38.44
N ALA A 43 -15.37 5.95 38.89
CA ALA A 43 -14.22 5.76 38.02
C ALA A 43 -14.42 4.63 36.99
N GLY A 44 -15.22 3.61 37.33
CA GLY A 44 -15.61 2.52 36.44
C GLY A 44 -16.88 2.78 35.61
N ALA A 45 -17.54 3.93 35.80
CA ALA A 45 -18.70 4.31 35.00
C ALA A 45 -18.26 4.70 33.58
N PRO A 46 -19.15 4.57 32.57
CA PRO A 46 -18.83 5.03 31.23
C PRO A 46 -18.47 6.52 31.25
N ALA A 47 -17.40 6.88 30.55
CA ALA A 47 -16.99 8.26 30.42
C ALA A 47 -18.13 9.05 29.74
N PRO A 48 -18.43 10.28 30.20
CA PRO A 48 -19.37 11.14 29.51
C PRO A 48 -18.77 11.49 28.14
N LEU A 49 -19.40 11.00 27.08
CA LEU A 49 -19.02 11.32 25.71
C LEU A 49 -19.91 12.45 25.20
N THR A 50 -19.34 13.29 24.35
CA THR A 50 -20.11 14.19 23.51
C THR A 50 -20.77 13.40 22.38
N LEU A 51 -21.85 13.94 21.80
CA LEU A 51 -22.54 13.30 20.67
C LEU A 51 -21.57 12.97 19.52
N ALA A 52 -20.63 13.88 19.22
CA ALA A 52 -19.63 13.66 18.17
C ALA A 52 -18.66 12.51 18.50
N GLU A 53 -18.31 12.30 19.77
CA GLU A 53 -17.44 11.18 20.18
C GLU A 53 -18.19 9.85 20.15
N GLU A 54 -19.49 9.85 20.48
CA GLU A 54 -20.36 8.68 20.33
C GLU A 54 -20.45 8.26 18.86
N GLU A 55 -20.73 9.21 17.97
CA GLU A 55 -20.76 8.98 16.51
C GLU A 55 -19.43 8.42 16.00
N LEU A 56 -18.29 9.01 16.40
CA LEU A 56 -16.97 8.53 16.01
C LEU A 56 -16.68 7.10 16.52
N ALA A 57 -17.12 6.79 17.74
CA ALA A 57 -16.96 5.46 18.31
C ALA A 57 -17.80 4.41 17.56
N GLU A 58 -19.00 4.78 17.12
CA GLU A 58 -19.86 3.94 16.28
C GLU A 58 -19.25 3.70 14.89
N LEU A 59 -18.70 4.73 14.25
CA LEU A 59 -17.99 4.60 12.97
C LEU A 59 -16.83 3.61 13.09
N ARG A 60 -15.96 3.76 14.10
CA ARG A 60 -14.83 2.84 14.33
C ARG A 60 -15.27 1.40 14.56
N ARG A 61 -16.36 1.18 15.31
CA ARG A 61 -16.91 -0.18 15.52
C ARG A 61 -17.42 -0.78 14.22
N THR A 62 -18.03 0.04 13.36
CA THR A 62 -18.59 -0.41 12.08
C THR A 62 -17.50 -0.71 11.05
N GLU A 63 -16.43 0.10 10.99
CA GLU A 63 -15.27 -0.12 10.11
C GLU A 63 -14.55 -1.44 10.38
N ILE A 64 -14.43 -1.88 11.64
CA ILE A 64 -13.80 -3.17 11.96
C ILE A 64 -14.58 -4.33 11.30
N ASN A 65 -15.90 -4.23 11.26
CA ASN A 65 -16.77 -5.27 10.68
C ASN A 65 -16.75 -5.28 9.15
N THR A 66 -16.36 -4.19 8.47
CA THR A 66 -16.26 -4.19 7.01
C THR A 66 -14.98 -4.86 6.50
N SER A 67 -13.97 -5.06 7.36
CA SER A 67 -12.71 -5.73 7.01
C SER A 67 -12.80 -7.26 6.92
N VAL A 68 -13.84 -7.87 7.50
CA VAL A 68 -14.03 -9.35 7.57
C VAL A 68 -15.18 -9.80 6.65
N GLY A 69 -15.24 -9.24 5.44
CA GLY A 69 -16.14 -9.71 4.38
C GLY A 69 -15.47 -10.81 3.54
N ILE A 70 -16.17 -11.94 3.34
CA ILE A 70 -15.78 -13.00 2.38
C ILE A 70 -15.93 -12.49 0.94
N ASP A 71 -16.78 -11.48 0.74
CA ASP A 71 -16.90 -10.81 -0.54
C ASP A 71 -15.67 -9.93 -0.76
N THR A 72 -14.91 -10.22 -1.82
CA THR A 72 -13.79 -9.38 -2.25
C THR A 72 -14.39 -8.10 -2.81
N ARG A 73 -14.87 -7.21 -1.93
CA ARG A 73 -15.30 -5.87 -2.33
C ARG A 73 -14.13 -5.24 -3.03
N GLN A 74 -14.22 -5.17 -4.36
CA GLN A 74 -13.23 -4.47 -5.16
C GLN A 74 -13.25 -3.02 -4.65
N HIS A 75 -12.19 -2.63 -3.95
CA HIS A 75 -11.97 -1.25 -3.50
C HIS A 75 -11.79 -0.28 -4.68
N THR A 76 -11.70 -0.83 -5.90
CA THR A 76 -11.60 -0.10 -7.15
C THR A 76 -12.97 0.04 -7.78
N LEU A 77 -13.28 1.24 -8.29
CA LEU A 77 -14.42 1.45 -9.17
C LEU A 77 -14.37 0.45 -10.34
N SER A 78 -15.52 0.00 -10.83
CA SER A 78 -15.60 -0.82 -12.03
C SER A 78 -14.94 -0.06 -13.19
N GLY A 79 -13.92 -0.66 -13.80
CA GLY A 79 -13.21 -0.05 -14.93
C GLY A 79 -14.12 0.24 -16.12
N VAL A 80 -13.69 1.15 -17.00
CA VAL A 80 -14.43 1.51 -18.21
C VAL A 80 -13.98 0.60 -19.34
N SER A 81 -14.90 -0.15 -19.95
CA SER A 81 -14.57 -1.12 -21.00
C SER A 81 -14.81 -0.52 -22.38
N PHE A 82 -13.76 -0.01 -23.01
CA PHE A 82 -13.80 0.40 -24.42
C PHE A 82 -13.49 -0.79 -25.33
N PRO A 83 -14.25 -0.99 -26.42
CA PRO A 83 -13.96 -2.05 -27.37
C PRO A 83 -12.67 -1.74 -28.16
N LEU A 84 -11.90 -2.79 -28.41
CA LEU A 84 -10.78 -2.77 -29.34
C LEU A 84 -11.31 -2.75 -30.78
N THR A 85 -10.65 -2.00 -31.66
CA THR A 85 -10.91 -2.10 -33.10
C THR A 85 -10.34 -3.39 -33.68
N ASP A 86 -10.86 -3.84 -34.82
CA ASP A 86 -10.42 -5.07 -35.48
C ASP A 86 -8.91 -5.04 -35.80
N GLU A 87 -8.39 -3.87 -36.19
CA GLU A 87 -6.95 -3.67 -36.44
C GLU A 87 -6.10 -3.82 -35.17
N ALA A 88 -6.59 -3.32 -34.03
CA ALA A 88 -5.92 -3.46 -32.75
C ALA A 88 -5.94 -4.92 -32.28
N TRP A 89 -7.06 -5.62 -32.49
CA TRP A 89 -7.18 -7.05 -32.21
C TRP A 89 -6.15 -7.88 -32.99
N GLN A 90 -6.10 -7.68 -34.32
CA GLN A 90 -5.17 -8.38 -35.19
C GLN A 90 -3.71 -8.10 -34.82
N ALA A 91 -3.36 -6.86 -34.45
CA ALA A 91 -1.99 -6.56 -34.03
C ALA A 91 -1.59 -7.29 -32.74
N ILE A 92 -2.51 -7.45 -31.79
CA ILE A 92 -2.23 -8.18 -30.55
C ILE A 92 -2.16 -9.69 -30.82
N GLU A 93 -2.95 -10.22 -31.76
CA GLU A 93 -2.81 -11.60 -32.24
C GLU A 93 -1.46 -11.83 -32.93
N GLU A 94 -1.01 -10.91 -33.79
CA GLU A 94 0.33 -10.97 -34.42
C GLU A 94 1.45 -10.95 -33.37
N LEU A 95 1.26 -10.23 -32.25
CA LEU A 95 2.17 -10.25 -31.11
C LEU A 95 2.14 -11.60 -30.37
N ALA A 96 0.96 -12.21 -30.23
CA ALA A 96 0.78 -13.53 -29.63
C ALA A 96 1.50 -14.62 -30.45
N ASP A 97 1.39 -14.54 -31.78
CA ASP A 97 2.07 -15.41 -32.73
C ASP A 97 3.56 -15.09 -32.90
N LYS A 98 4.05 -14.06 -32.18
CA LYS A 98 5.46 -13.60 -32.20
C LYS A 98 5.93 -13.14 -33.59
N VAL A 99 4.99 -12.72 -34.44
CA VAL A 99 5.29 -12.14 -35.75
C VAL A 99 5.87 -10.75 -35.58
N ILE A 100 5.39 -10.00 -34.59
CA ILE A 100 5.90 -8.69 -34.17
C ILE A 100 6.32 -8.73 -32.70
N ASP A 101 7.11 -7.73 -32.28
CA ASP A 101 7.62 -7.65 -30.91
C ASP A 101 7.02 -6.48 -30.13
N TYR A 102 6.32 -5.56 -30.81
CA TYR A 102 5.80 -4.34 -30.21
C TYR A 102 4.47 -3.91 -30.83
N VAL A 103 3.51 -3.54 -29.96
CA VAL A 103 2.21 -2.96 -30.32
C VAL A 103 1.96 -1.72 -29.47
N GLN A 104 1.56 -0.63 -30.08
CA GLN A 104 1.11 0.59 -29.41
C GLN A 104 -0.37 0.82 -29.65
N LEU A 105 -1.11 1.08 -28.57
CA LEU A 105 -2.54 1.37 -28.61
C LEU A 105 -2.81 2.80 -28.13
N ARG A 106 -3.82 3.43 -28.73
CA ARG A 106 -4.34 4.74 -28.34
C ARG A 106 -5.84 4.63 -28.05
N ILE A 107 -6.32 5.39 -27.09
CA ILE A 107 -7.75 5.61 -26.85
C ILE A 107 -8.20 6.77 -27.73
N ASP A 108 -9.25 6.54 -28.51
CA ASP A 108 -10.01 7.61 -29.14
C ASP A 108 -11.05 8.16 -28.17
N LEU A 109 -10.91 9.44 -27.81
CA LEU A 109 -11.72 10.10 -26.79
C LEU A 109 -13.12 10.50 -27.29
N GLU A 110 -13.35 10.48 -28.60
CA GLU A 110 -14.63 10.80 -29.23
C GLU A 110 -15.42 9.52 -29.52
N GLU A 111 -14.78 8.51 -30.10
CA GLU A 111 -15.43 7.23 -30.44
C GLU A 111 -15.56 6.28 -29.24
N GLU A 112 -14.83 6.53 -28.15
CA GLU A 112 -14.76 5.65 -26.98
C GLU A 112 -14.28 4.22 -27.36
N ARG A 113 -13.26 4.16 -28.24
CA ARG A 113 -12.65 2.92 -28.74
C ARG A 113 -11.14 2.91 -28.58
N ILE A 114 -10.55 1.71 -28.49
CA ILE A 114 -9.11 1.52 -28.44
C ILE A 114 -8.62 1.14 -29.84
N HIS A 115 -7.80 2.01 -30.42
CA HIS A 115 -7.25 1.89 -31.76
C HIS A 115 -5.78 1.49 -31.75
N LEU A 116 -5.33 0.88 -32.84
CA LEU A 116 -3.92 0.68 -33.11
C LEU A 116 -3.26 2.02 -33.47
N SER A 117 -2.13 2.32 -32.86
CA SER A 117 -1.33 3.51 -33.14
C SER A 117 -0.08 3.15 -33.95
N ASP A 118 0.64 2.11 -33.53
CA ASP A 118 1.85 1.64 -34.20
C ASP A 118 2.06 0.14 -33.94
N LYS A 119 2.70 -0.56 -34.87
CA LYS A 119 3.15 -1.94 -34.70
C LYS A 119 4.48 -2.15 -35.42
N ASP A 120 5.45 -2.76 -34.75
CA ASP A 120 6.80 -2.86 -35.29
C ASP A 120 7.63 -3.95 -34.60
N LYS A 121 8.81 -4.27 -35.17
CA LYS A 121 9.83 -5.10 -34.55
C LYS A 121 10.87 -4.20 -33.88
N VAL A 122 10.68 -3.97 -32.59
CA VAL A 122 11.47 -3.00 -31.82
C VAL A 122 12.45 -3.72 -30.90
N SER A 123 13.73 -3.39 -31.00
CA SER A 123 14.73 -3.77 -29.99
C SER A 123 14.58 -2.90 -28.74
N VAL A 124 14.92 -3.41 -27.57
CA VAL A 124 14.81 -2.71 -26.26
C VAL A 124 15.36 -1.27 -26.30
N ASN A 125 16.52 -1.06 -26.92
CA ASN A 125 17.16 0.26 -27.02
C ASN A 125 16.35 1.32 -27.80
N ARG A 126 15.46 0.88 -28.69
CA ARG A 126 14.58 1.74 -29.49
C ARG A 126 13.19 1.88 -28.89
N LEU A 127 12.90 1.18 -27.79
CA LEU A 127 11.61 1.23 -27.13
C LEU A 127 11.32 2.63 -26.58
N LEU A 128 12.36 3.33 -26.09
CA LEU A 128 12.26 4.71 -25.62
C LEU A 128 11.73 5.67 -26.69
N GLU A 129 12.13 5.47 -27.96
CA GLU A 129 11.74 6.34 -29.09
C GLU A 129 10.26 6.19 -29.45
N LYS A 130 9.66 5.06 -29.07
CA LYS A 130 8.25 4.77 -29.31
C LYS A 130 7.33 5.32 -28.21
N VAL A 131 7.88 5.85 -27.11
CA VAL A 131 7.07 6.45 -26.03
C VAL A 131 6.92 7.96 -26.28
N PRO A 132 5.72 8.45 -26.60
CA PRO A 132 5.50 9.88 -26.80
C PRO A 132 5.58 10.66 -25.48
N SER A 133 6.04 11.92 -25.56
CA SER A 133 6.15 12.82 -24.42
C SER A 133 4.93 13.74 -24.24
N ASP A 134 4.02 13.78 -25.21
CA ASP A 134 2.88 14.70 -25.28
C ASP A 134 1.53 14.04 -25.00
N CYS A 135 1.42 12.71 -25.19
CA CYS A 135 0.18 11.98 -25.10
C CYS A 135 0.33 10.63 -24.38
N ALA A 136 -0.76 10.14 -23.78
CA ALA A 136 -0.76 8.85 -23.11
C ALA A 136 -0.85 7.69 -24.11
N ARG A 137 -0.18 6.57 -23.87
CA ARG A 137 -0.30 5.37 -24.70
C ARG A 137 -0.26 4.09 -23.88
N TYR A 138 -0.83 3.03 -24.45
CA TYR A 138 -0.54 1.69 -23.99
C TYR A 138 0.43 1.02 -24.95
N HIS A 139 1.31 0.20 -24.39
CA HIS A 139 2.29 -0.54 -25.15
C HIS A 139 2.27 -1.99 -24.69
N LEU A 140 2.34 -2.89 -25.65
CA LEU A 140 2.64 -4.30 -25.41
C LEU A 140 3.99 -4.56 -26.04
N TYR A 141 4.91 -5.09 -25.24
CA TYR A 141 6.26 -5.35 -25.69
C TYR A 141 6.70 -6.76 -25.31
N ASN A 142 7.17 -7.53 -26.29
CA ASN A 142 7.75 -8.84 -26.08
C ASN A 142 9.23 -8.70 -25.69
N PHE A 143 9.51 -8.71 -24.39
CA PHE A 143 10.86 -8.58 -23.85
C PHE A 143 11.60 -9.92 -23.90
N LYS A 144 12.50 -10.02 -24.87
CA LYS A 144 13.41 -11.15 -25.08
C LYS A 144 14.65 -10.98 -24.20
N HIS A 145 14.80 -11.83 -23.19
CA HIS A 145 15.88 -11.70 -22.20
C HIS A 145 16.34 -13.06 -21.68
N THR A 146 17.49 -13.09 -21.03
CA THR A 146 18.02 -14.30 -20.37
C THR A 146 18.00 -14.11 -18.86
N HIS A 147 17.40 -15.04 -18.13
CA HIS A 147 17.37 -15.02 -16.66
C HIS A 147 17.77 -16.39 -16.13
N GLU A 148 18.72 -16.43 -15.20
CA GLU A 148 19.24 -17.67 -14.57
C GLU A 148 19.75 -18.74 -15.59
N GLY A 149 20.11 -18.32 -16.80
CA GLY A 149 20.64 -19.19 -17.86
C GLY A 149 19.61 -19.63 -18.89
N ASP A 150 18.32 -19.39 -18.64
CA ASP A 150 17.24 -19.70 -19.57
C ASP A 150 16.85 -18.48 -20.42
N TYR A 151 16.61 -18.71 -21.70
CA TYR A 151 16.09 -17.70 -22.63
C TYR A 151 14.58 -17.61 -22.50
N LEU A 152 14.07 -16.42 -22.19
CA LEU A 152 12.67 -16.14 -21.94
C LEU A 152 12.16 -15.02 -22.84
N GLU A 153 10.94 -15.18 -23.32
CA GLU A 153 10.19 -14.15 -24.05
C GLU A 153 8.98 -13.80 -23.20
N SER A 154 8.97 -12.59 -22.65
CA SER A 154 7.96 -12.16 -21.68
C SER A 154 7.25 -10.92 -22.20
N VAL A 155 5.93 -11.03 -22.39
CA VAL A 155 5.12 -9.89 -22.81
C VAL A 155 4.86 -8.99 -21.60
N VAL A 156 5.24 -7.73 -21.73
CA VAL A 156 5.05 -6.67 -20.73
C VAL A 156 4.03 -5.68 -21.26
N PHE A 157 3.05 -5.35 -20.42
CA PHE A 157 2.14 -4.25 -20.67
C PHE A 157 2.70 -2.98 -20.03
N ILE A 158 2.80 -1.90 -20.78
CA ILE A 158 3.33 -0.61 -20.31
C ILE A 158 2.26 0.44 -20.55
N TYR A 159 1.91 1.17 -19.51
CA TYR A 159 1.10 2.37 -19.58
C TYR A 159 2.02 3.59 -19.46
N SER A 160 2.17 4.35 -20.54
CA SER A 160 2.95 5.59 -20.53
C SER A 160 2.02 6.79 -20.35
N MET A 161 2.37 7.65 -19.40
CA MET A 161 1.57 8.80 -19.03
C MET A 161 2.48 10.01 -18.73
N PRO A 162 2.75 10.91 -19.69
CA PRO A 162 3.64 12.07 -19.50
C PRO A 162 3.07 13.18 -18.57
N GLY A 163 2.17 12.85 -17.65
CA GLY A 163 1.67 13.72 -16.61
C GLY A 163 0.76 14.84 -17.12
N TYR A 164 1.17 16.09 -16.90
CA TYR A 164 0.34 17.29 -17.16
C TYR A 164 0.31 17.73 -18.63
N SER A 165 1.07 17.11 -19.52
CA SER A 165 0.95 17.33 -20.97
C SER A 165 -0.40 16.86 -21.51
N CYS A 166 -1.01 15.86 -20.86
CA CYS A 166 -2.32 15.34 -21.25
C CYS A 166 -3.47 16.01 -20.48
N SER A 167 -4.67 15.98 -21.06
CA SER A 167 -5.86 16.50 -20.39
C SER A 167 -6.30 15.62 -19.22
N ILE A 168 -7.05 16.16 -18.25
CA ILE A 168 -7.62 15.36 -17.15
C ILE A 168 -8.51 14.23 -17.71
N LYS A 169 -9.31 14.52 -18.75
CA LYS A 169 -10.19 13.54 -19.40
C LYS A 169 -9.38 12.36 -19.96
N GLU A 170 -8.29 12.66 -20.67
CA GLU A 170 -7.40 11.65 -21.23
C GLU A 170 -6.78 10.78 -20.12
N ARG A 171 -6.17 11.39 -19.10
CA ARG A 171 -5.57 10.64 -17.98
C ARG A 171 -6.56 9.73 -17.28
N MET A 172 -7.78 10.22 -17.04
CA MET A 172 -8.82 9.43 -16.38
C MET A 172 -9.26 8.25 -17.23
N LEU A 173 -9.43 8.43 -18.55
CA LEU A 173 -9.82 7.36 -19.46
C LEU A 173 -8.72 6.30 -19.59
N TYR A 174 -7.47 6.69 -19.80
CA TYR A 174 -6.35 5.73 -19.84
C TYR A 174 -6.14 5.00 -18.51
N SER A 175 -6.42 5.63 -17.37
CA SER A 175 -6.35 4.93 -16.07
C SER A 175 -7.52 3.96 -15.89
N SER A 176 -8.72 4.34 -16.33
CA SER A 176 -9.95 3.57 -16.13
C SER A 176 -10.08 2.37 -17.10
N CYS A 177 -9.55 2.50 -18.31
CA CYS A 177 -9.61 1.46 -19.35
C CYS A 177 -8.52 0.39 -19.22
N LYS A 178 -7.46 0.65 -18.44
CA LYS A 178 -6.30 -0.26 -18.28
C LYS A 178 -6.73 -1.65 -17.78
N VAL A 179 -7.52 -1.72 -16.72
CA VAL A 179 -7.90 -3.00 -16.11
C VAL A 179 -8.74 -3.84 -17.08
N PRO A 180 -9.87 -3.34 -17.63
CA PRO A 180 -10.65 -4.09 -18.62
C PRO A 180 -9.85 -4.50 -19.85
N LEU A 181 -8.98 -3.64 -20.37
CA LEU A 181 -8.12 -3.95 -21.51
C LEU A 181 -7.17 -5.10 -21.20
N THR A 182 -6.44 -5.05 -20.08
CA THR A 182 -5.50 -6.12 -19.73
C THR A 182 -6.20 -7.46 -19.51
N VAL A 183 -7.39 -7.45 -18.90
CA VAL A 183 -8.23 -8.65 -18.75
C VAL A 183 -8.67 -9.17 -20.11
N THR A 184 -9.08 -8.30 -21.04
CA THR A 184 -9.49 -8.68 -22.40
C THR A 184 -8.34 -9.35 -23.15
N ILE A 185 -7.13 -8.78 -23.08
CA ILE A 185 -5.91 -9.34 -23.70
C ILE A 185 -5.58 -10.72 -23.12
N GLU A 186 -5.61 -10.87 -21.80
CA GLU A 186 -5.27 -12.13 -21.12
C GLU A 186 -6.32 -13.22 -21.35
N THR A 187 -7.61 -12.88 -21.36
CA THR A 187 -8.73 -13.85 -21.39
C THR A 187 -9.25 -14.15 -22.78
N GLN A 188 -9.37 -13.17 -23.67
CA GLN A 188 -9.97 -13.35 -25.00
C GLN A 188 -8.91 -13.67 -26.06
N ILE A 189 -7.78 -12.98 -26.04
CA ILE A 189 -6.68 -13.18 -27.01
C ILE A 189 -5.72 -14.27 -26.51
N GLY A 190 -5.57 -14.42 -25.19
CA GLY A 190 -4.75 -15.45 -24.58
C GLY A 190 -3.27 -15.08 -24.45
N VAL A 191 -2.93 -13.78 -24.46
CA VAL A 191 -1.56 -13.31 -24.27
C VAL A 191 -1.26 -13.16 -22.77
N PRO A 192 -0.33 -13.94 -22.19
CA PRO A 192 0.00 -13.82 -20.78
C PRO A 192 0.86 -12.58 -20.53
N LEU A 193 0.34 -11.59 -19.80
CA LEU A 193 1.08 -10.40 -19.41
C LEU A 193 1.87 -10.69 -18.13
N VAL A 194 3.19 -10.82 -18.27
CA VAL A 194 4.09 -11.16 -17.14
C VAL A 194 4.16 -10.01 -16.14
N LYS A 195 4.14 -8.77 -16.64
CA LYS A 195 4.19 -7.57 -15.81
C LYS A 195 3.38 -6.44 -16.44
N LYS A 196 2.73 -5.63 -15.59
CA LYS A 196 1.98 -4.42 -15.95
C LYS A 196 2.72 -3.22 -15.34
N LEU A 197 3.38 -2.43 -16.17
CA LEU A 197 4.20 -1.28 -15.79
C LEU A 197 3.45 0.03 -16.03
N GLU A 198 3.79 1.04 -15.24
CA GLU A 198 3.36 2.42 -15.41
C GLU A 198 4.62 3.28 -15.40
N ILE A 199 4.78 4.12 -16.41
CA ILE A 199 5.96 4.99 -16.58
C ILE A 199 5.50 6.40 -16.95
N ASP A 200 6.30 7.40 -16.55
CA ASP A 200 6.05 8.78 -16.94
C ASP A 200 6.84 9.14 -18.21
N SER A 201 8.03 8.57 -18.39
CA SER A 201 8.92 8.83 -19.53
C SER A 201 9.51 7.55 -20.15
N GLY A 202 9.74 7.59 -21.46
CA GLY A 202 10.41 6.51 -22.19
C GLY A 202 11.87 6.27 -21.75
N GLU A 203 12.52 7.24 -21.12
CA GLU A 203 13.89 7.12 -20.61
C GLU A 203 14.02 6.04 -19.51
N GLU A 204 12.92 5.71 -18.82
CA GLU A 204 12.88 4.67 -17.79
C GLU A 204 12.99 3.26 -18.40
N LEU A 205 12.60 3.09 -19.67
CA LEU A 205 12.55 1.80 -20.37
C LEU A 205 13.92 1.32 -20.83
N THR A 206 14.79 1.04 -19.87
CA THR A 206 16.07 0.38 -20.10
C THR A 206 15.96 -1.13 -19.94
N GLU A 207 16.88 -1.88 -20.55
CA GLU A 207 16.96 -3.34 -20.37
C GLU A 207 17.12 -3.72 -18.89
N ALA A 208 17.94 -2.97 -18.15
CA ALA A 208 18.14 -3.18 -16.72
C ALA A 208 16.86 -2.94 -15.90
N PHE A 209 16.08 -1.92 -16.24
CA PHE A 209 14.81 -1.63 -15.58
C PHE A 209 13.77 -2.74 -15.82
N LEU A 210 13.59 -3.15 -17.07
CA LEU A 210 12.69 -4.25 -17.41
C LEU A 210 13.11 -5.56 -16.73
N GLN A 211 14.40 -5.85 -16.69
CA GLN A 211 14.94 -7.03 -16.01
C GLN A 211 14.65 -7.00 -14.50
N ASP A 212 14.89 -5.87 -13.84
CA ASP A 212 14.66 -5.71 -12.40
C ASP A 212 13.17 -5.75 -12.04
N GLU A 213 12.29 -5.25 -12.92
CA GLU A 213 10.84 -5.26 -12.71
C GLU A 213 10.20 -6.64 -12.91
N ILE A 214 10.69 -7.41 -13.89
CA ILE A 214 10.23 -8.77 -14.14
C ILE A 214 10.83 -9.73 -13.09
N HIS A 215 12.09 -9.51 -12.71
CA HIS A 215 12.84 -10.36 -11.77
C HIS A 215 13.33 -9.56 -10.56
N PRO A 216 12.44 -9.25 -9.59
CA PRO A 216 12.77 -8.40 -8.46
C PRO A 216 13.84 -9.03 -7.56
N LYS A 217 14.88 -8.24 -7.27
CA LYS A 217 15.99 -8.64 -6.39
C LYS A 217 15.48 -8.87 -4.96
N LYS A 218 15.65 -10.09 -4.46
CA LYS A 218 15.31 -10.44 -3.08
C LYS A 218 16.32 -9.81 -2.11
N ASN A 219 15.89 -8.82 -1.34
CA ASN A 219 16.70 -8.21 -0.28
C ASN A 219 16.85 -9.16 0.92
N LEU A 220 17.83 -10.07 0.85
CA LEU A 220 18.10 -11.08 1.89
C LEU A 220 18.67 -10.50 3.18
N HIS A 221 19.34 -9.34 3.12
CA HIS A 221 20.05 -8.77 4.26
C HIS A 221 19.73 -7.29 4.45
N ARG A 222 19.09 -6.95 5.57
CA ARG A 222 18.93 -5.56 6.02
C ARG A 222 20.01 -5.26 7.05
N PRO A 223 21.14 -4.63 6.67
CA PRO A 223 22.22 -4.37 7.60
C PRO A 223 21.71 -3.50 8.76
N LYS A 224 21.99 -3.94 9.98
CA LYS A 224 21.68 -3.18 11.20
C LYS A 224 22.95 -2.51 11.67
N PHE A 225 22.87 -1.21 11.94
CA PHE A 225 23.97 -0.50 12.60
C PHE A 225 24.25 -1.11 13.97
N ALA A 226 25.53 -1.18 14.33
CA ALA A 226 25.92 -1.64 15.65
C ALA A 226 25.37 -0.71 16.73
N LYS A 227 24.85 -1.27 17.81
CA LYS A 227 24.45 -0.48 18.99
C LYS A 227 25.69 0.21 19.58
N PRO A 228 25.55 1.40 20.21
CA PRO A 228 26.65 2.06 20.90
C PRO A 228 27.36 1.12 21.89
N LYS A 229 28.67 1.32 22.07
CA LYS A 229 29.43 0.60 23.10
C LYS A 229 28.79 0.86 24.46
N GLY A 230 28.53 -0.20 25.21
CA GLY A 230 27.99 -0.09 26.57
C GLY A 230 29.00 0.54 27.54
N PRO A 231 28.59 0.81 28.79
CA PRO A 231 29.47 1.36 29.81
C PRO A 231 30.75 0.50 30.00
N PRO A 232 31.93 1.12 30.19
CA PRO A 232 33.17 0.39 30.45
C PRO A 232 33.07 -0.42 31.76
N ASN A 233 33.78 -1.55 31.85
CA ASN A 233 33.83 -2.44 33.02
C ASN A 233 32.50 -3.12 33.43
N ARG A 234 31.62 -3.44 32.47
CA ARG A 234 30.41 -4.22 32.74
C ARG A 234 30.73 -5.71 32.89
N GLY A 235 30.23 -6.35 33.95
CA GLY A 235 30.26 -7.82 34.09
C GLY A 235 29.36 -8.56 33.08
N ALA A 236 29.43 -9.89 33.05
CA ALA A 236 28.61 -10.71 32.14
C ALA A 236 27.11 -10.39 32.28
N LYS A 237 26.39 -10.29 31.14
CA LYS A 237 24.93 -10.09 31.16
C LYS A 237 24.27 -11.27 31.87
N ARG A 238 23.48 -10.99 32.89
CA ARG A 238 22.71 -11.98 33.63
C ARG A 238 21.24 -11.86 33.23
N LEU A 239 20.54 -12.98 33.12
CA LEU A 239 19.09 -12.99 32.93
C LEU A 239 18.44 -12.55 34.24
N THR A 240 17.71 -11.43 34.24
CA THR A 240 16.91 -10.99 35.38
C THR A 240 15.55 -11.69 35.32
N LYS A 241 15.49 -12.96 35.74
CA LYS A 241 14.23 -13.70 35.87
C LYS A 241 13.61 -13.41 37.23
N ASN A 242 12.33 -13.03 37.26
CA ASN A 242 11.58 -12.90 38.51
C ASN A 242 11.29 -14.30 39.06
N GLN A 243 11.58 -14.57 40.34
CA GLN A 243 11.40 -15.89 40.96
C GLN A 243 9.92 -16.31 41.14
N ASN A 244 8.97 -15.39 40.94
CA ASN A 244 7.55 -15.62 41.23
C ASN A 244 6.80 -16.47 40.19
N ASP A 245 7.38 -16.75 39.01
CA ASP A 245 6.74 -17.60 37.99
C ASP A 245 6.90 -19.12 38.23
N THR A 246 7.44 -19.51 39.39
CA THR A 246 7.76 -20.92 39.70
C THR A 246 6.79 -21.59 40.68
N ASN A 247 5.74 -20.90 41.15
CA ASN A 247 4.80 -21.43 42.16
C ASN A 247 3.32 -21.43 41.71
N LEU A 248 3.06 -21.59 40.41
CA LEU A 248 1.74 -21.98 39.89
C LEU A 248 1.88 -23.32 39.17
N GLN A 249 1.99 -24.38 39.96
CA GLN A 249 1.56 -25.74 39.65
C GLN A 249 0.69 -26.22 40.80
#